data_AF-A0A251ZST5-F1
#
_entry.id   AF-A0A251ZST5-F1
#
_cell.length_a   1.000
_cell.length_b   1.000
_cell.length_c   1.000
_cell.angle_alpha   90.00
_cell.angle_beta   90.00
_cell.angle_gamma   90.00
#
_symmetry.space_group_name_H-M   'P 1'
#
loop_
_entity.id
_entity.type
_entity.pdbx_description
1 polymer ?
#
loop_
_entity_poly.entity_id
_entity_poly.type
_entity_poly.pdbx_seq_one_letter_code
_entity_poly.pdbx_strand_id
1 'polypeptide(L)'
;FYVPANVCVVAMHSKAALPSEVVGPFLDDRRVLGVLVAKISVFGDRAFEVLPADMTGLSGWHVAELNRTDRWTKGLAILPEAISEVSNKVKLIKVELTATLEYFVDAIEFAEKIA
;
A
#
# COMPACT_ATOMS: atom_id res chain seq x y z
N PHE A 1 -0.22 12.07 3.58
CA PHE A 1 -0.08 12.21 5.04
C PHE A 1 1.17 13.02 5.35
N TYR A 2 1.18 13.78 6.44
CA TYR A 2 2.38 14.52 6.87
C TYR A 2 3.24 13.65 7.79
N VAL A 3 4.56 13.72 7.60
CA VAL A 3 5.56 13.11 8.46
C VAL A 3 6.23 14.23 9.26
N PRO A 4 6.16 14.20 10.61
CA PRO A 4 6.85 15.16 11.45
C PRO A 4 8.36 15.18 11.24
N ALA A 5 8.99 16.26 11.71
CA ALA A 5 10.44 16.34 11.79
C ALA A 5 11.02 15.23 12.68
N ASN A 6 12.25 14.81 12.40
CA ASN A 6 13.02 13.84 13.19
C ASN A 6 12.40 12.42 13.26
N VAL A 7 11.63 12.01 12.25
CA VAL A 7 11.13 10.63 12.12
C VAL A 7 12.16 9.78 11.38
N CYS A 8 12.61 8.68 12.00
CA CYS A 8 13.61 7.78 11.40
C CYS A 8 13.00 6.67 10.53
N VAL A 9 11.76 6.26 10.82
CA VAL A 9 11.10 5.16 10.11
C VAL A 9 9.65 5.54 9.83
N VAL A 10 9.24 5.33 8.58
CA VAL A 10 7.85 5.48 8.16
C VAL A 10 7.40 4.13 7.60
N ALA A 11 6.26 3.65 8.07
CA ALA A 11 5.65 2.42 7.56
C ALA A 11 4.21 2.68 7.13
N MET A 12 3.80 1.98 6.08
CA MET A 12 2.42 1.93 5.61
C MET A 12 1.74 0.70 6.20
N HIS A 13 0.60 0.90 6.85
CA HIS A 13 -0.18 -0.18 7.42
C HIS A 13 -1.56 -0.25 6.77
N SER A 14 -1.99 -1.45 6.38
CA SER A 14 -3.30 -1.75 5.79
C SER A 14 -3.80 -3.09 6.33
N LYS A 15 -5.10 -3.35 6.16
CA LYS A 15 -5.57 -4.75 6.21
C LYS A 15 -4.86 -5.54 5.11
N ALA A 16 -4.67 -6.82 5.38
CA ALA A 16 -4.12 -7.77 4.44
C ALA A 16 -4.79 -9.13 4.62
N ALA A 17 -4.96 -9.87 3.53
CA ALA A 17 -5.66 -11.14 3.52
C ALA A 17 -5.18 -12.01 2.35
N LEU A 18 -5.46 -13.31 2.41
CA LEU A 18 -5.37 -14.14 1.22
C LEU A 18 -6.56 -13.81 0.30
N PRO A 19 -6.35 -13.61 -1.01
CA PRO A 19 -7.45 -13.39 -1.94
C PRO A 19 -8.51 -14.51 -1.91
N SER A 20 -8.12 -15.74 -1.63
CA SER A 20 -9.06 -16.86 -1.47
C SER A 20 -9.98 -16.75 -0.25
N GLU A 21 -9.59 -16.01 0.79
CA GLU A 21 -10.40 -15.75 1.98
C GLU A 21 -11.41 -14.60 1.78
N VAL A 22 -11.14 -13.70 0.82
CA VAL A 22 -11.97 -12.50 0.57
C VAL A 22 -12.86 -12.67 -0.65
N VAL A 23 -12.33 -13.24 -1.73
CA VAL A 23 -13.05 -13.39 -3.03
C VAL A 23 -13.70 -14.77 -3.14
N GLY A 24 -12.99 -15.83 -2.73
CA GLY A 24 -13.51 -17.20 -2.74
C GLY A 24 -12.47 -18.28 -3.06
N PRO A 25 -12.79 -19.56 -2.80
CA PRO A 25 -11.81 -20.66 -2.72
C PRO A 25 -11.16 -21.05 -4.05
N PHE A 26 -11.68 -20.57 -5.19
CA PHE A 26 -11.16 -20.91 -6.52
C PHE A 26 -10.01 -20.01 -6.97
N LEU A 27 -9.64 -19.00 -6.16
CA LEU A 27 -8.52 -18.13 -6.45
C LEU A 27 -7.22 -18.75 -5.89
N ASP A 28 -6.32 -19.21 -6.76
CA ASP A 28 -5.03 -19.82 -6.38
C ASP A 28 -3.93 -18.77 -6.06
N ASP A 29 -4.29 -17.51 -5.85
CA ASP A 29 -3.34 -16.53 -5.31
C ASP A 29 -3.23 -16.71 -3.80
N ARG A 30 -2.13 -17.31 -3.36
CA ARG A 30 -1.86 -17.65 -1.95
C ARG A 30 -1.11 -16.56 -1.20
N ARG A 31 -0.89 -15.39 -1.82
CA ARG A 31 -0.16 -14.30 -1.19
C ARG A 31 -1.09 -13.56 -0.21
N VAL A 32 -0.57 -13.23 0.96
CA VAL A 32 -1.23 -12.25 1.84
C VAL A 32 -0.99 -10.87 1.25
N LEU A 33 -1.96 -10.35 0.50
CA LEU A 33 -1.87 -9.05 -0.16
C LEU A 33 -2.36 -7.97 0.79
N GLY A 34 -1.88 -6.73 0.66
CA GLY A 34 -2.44 -5.57 1.36
C GLY A 34 -3.03 -4.60 0.35
N VAL A 35 -2.28 -3.54 0.07
CA VAL A 35 -2.51 -2.63 -1.05
C VAL A 35 -1.43 -2.79 -2.12
N LEU A 36 -1.80 -2.54 -3.37
CA LEU A 36 -0.91 -2.49 -4.52
C LEU A 36 -0.52 -1.03 -4.76
N VAL A 37 0.73 -0.70 -4.47
CA VAL A 37 1.22 0.68 -4.53
C VAL A 37 1.83 0.93 -5.90
N ALA A 38 1.34 1.96 -6.60
CA ALA A 38 1.83 2.39 -7.90
C ALA A 38 3.04 3.32 -7.76
N LYS A 39 2.94 4.28 -6.84
CA LYS A 39 3.91 5.35 -6.72
C LYS A 39 3.86 5.99 -5.34
N ILE A 40 5.01 6.44 -4.86
CA ILE A 40 5.12 7.25 -3.65
C ILE A 40 5.80 8.56 -4.02
N SER A 41 5.12 9.68 -3.80
CA SER A 41 5.68 11.02 -4.00
C SER A 41 5.93 11.67 -2.64
N VAL A 42 7.14 12.22 -2.47
CA VAL A 42 7.56 12.90 -1.24
C VAL A 42 7.78 14.37 -1.56
N PHE A 43 7.22 15.24 -0.72
CA PHE A 43 7.35 16.69 -0.80
C PHE A 43 7.93 17.20 0.52
N GLY A 44 9.11 17.80 0.48
CA GLY A 44 9.80 18.38 1.64
C GLY A 44 10.85 19.37 1.16
N ASP A 45 12.08 19.24 1.66
CA ASP A 45 13.24 20.02 1.16
C ASP A 45 13.52 19.77 -0.32
N ARG A 46 13.29 18.54 -0.77
CA ARG A 46 13.31 18.13 -2.17
C ARG A 46 12.05 17.35 -2.46
N ALA A 47 11.51 17.53 -3.66
CA ALA A 47 10.45 16.70 -4.18
C ALA A 47 11.05 15.55 -4.99
N PHE A 48 10.60 14.33 -4.74
CA PHE A 48 11.03 13.15 -5.50
C PHE A 48 9.95 12.07 -5.49
N GLU A 49 10.10 11.11 -6.40
CA GLU A 49 9.20 9.98 -6.56
C GLU A 49 9.96 8.68 -6.35
N VAL A 50 9.27 7.68 -5.82
CA VAL A 50 9.75 6.32 -5.68
C VAL A 50 8.77 5.39 -6.39
N LEU A 51 9.29 4.59 -7.32
CA LEU A 51 8.56 3.50 -7.94
C LEU A 51 8.78 2.23 -7.12
N PRO A 52 7.71 1.57 -6.66
CA PRO A 52 7.87 0.41 -5.80
C PRO A 52 8.63 -0.75 -6.43
N ALA A 53 8.54 -0.92 -7.74
CA ALA A 53 9.30 -1.94 -8.47
C ALA A 53 10.83 -1.79 -8.36
N ASP A 54 11.36 -0.59 -8.16
CA ASP A 54 12.80 -0.34 -8.09
C ASP A 54 13.38 -0.54 -6.67
N MET A 55 12.50 -0.72 -5.68
CA MET A 55 12.91 -0.90 -4.29
C MET A 55 13.51 -2.30 -4.07
N THR A 56 14.60 -2.40 -3.32
CA THR A 56 15.25 -3.68 -2.98
C THR A 56 15.33 -3.87 -1.47
N GLY A 57 15.17 -5.11 -1.00
CA GLY A 57 15.41 -5.48 0.40
C GLY A 57 14.47 -4.88 1.44
N LEU A 58 13.32 -4.29 1.07
CA LEU A 58 12.42 -3.66 2.03
C LEU A 58 11.45 -4.65 2.68
N SER A 59 11.37 -4.58 4.00
CA SER A 59 10.45 -5.39 4.80
C SER A 59 8.99 -5.05 4.49
N GLY A 60 8.15 -6.08 4.42
CA GLY A 60 6.71 -5.89 4.26
C GLY A 60 6.21 -5.68 2.83
N TRP A 61 7.10 -5.79 1.84
CA TRP A 61 6.75 -5.80 0.43
C TRP A 61 6.82 -7.21 -0.16
N HIS A 62 6.00 -7.49 -1.17
CA HIS A 62 6.17 -8.67 -2.02
C HIS A 62 7.31 -8.47 -3.01
N VAL A 63 7.74 -9.55 -3.64
CA VAL A 63 8.71 -9.49 -4.75
C VAL A 63 8.11 -8.65 -5.88
N ALA A 64 8.93 -7.83 -6.54
CA ALA A 64 8.50 -7.13 -7.74
C ALA A 64 8.08 -8.14 -8.81
N GLU A 65 6.90 -7.94 -9.36
CA GLU A 65 6.42 -8.69 -10.51
C GLU A 65 7.15 -8.19 -11.77
N LEU A 66 7.50 -9.12 -12.66
CA LEU A 66 8.14 -8.78 -13.93
C LEU A 66 7.19 -7.90 -14.78
N ASN A 67 7.73 -6.87 -15.43
CA ASN A 67 7.00 -5.93 -16.27
C ASN A 67 5.95 -5.07 -15.53
N ARG A 68 6.09 -4.88 -14.22
CA ARG A 68 5.24 -4.00 -13.43
C ARG A 68 6.05 -2.97 -12.67
N THR A 69 5.47 -1.77 -12.52
CA THR A 69 6.04 -0.67 -11.73
C THR A 69 5.44 -0.61 -10.33
N ASP A 70 4.24 -1.16 -10.16
CA ASP A 70 3.53 -1.26 -8.89
C ASP A 70 3.93 -2.53 -8.12
N ARG A 71 3.74 -2.49 -6.78
CA ARG A 71 4.14 -3.60 -5.91
C ARG A 71 3.16 -3.78 -4.76
N TRP A 72 2.82 -5.05 -4.49
CA TRP A 72 1.98 -5.41 -3.37
C TRP A 72 2.71 -5.29 -2.03
N THR A 73 1.99 -4.78 -1.03
CA THR A 73 2.40 -4.82 0.38
C THR A 73 1.88 -6.10 1.05
N LYS A 74 2.47 -6.46 2.21
CA LYS A 74 2.06 -7.58 3.08
C LYS A 74 1.21 -7.13 4.28
N GLY A 75 0.56 -5.97 4.18
CA GLY A 75 -0.22 -5.35 5.26
C GLY A 75 0.57 -4.37 6.13
N LEU A 76 1.86 -4.62 6.39
CA LEU A 76 2.75 -3.65 7.02
C LEU A 76 4.02 -3.52 6.19
N ALA A 77 4.25 -2.38 5.56
CA ALA A 77 5.34 -2.15 4.62
C ALA A 77 6.21 -0.96 5.02
N ILE A 78 7.51 -1.18 5.21
CA ILE A 78 8.46 -0.12 5.55
C ILE A 78 8.78 0.68 4.29
N LEU A 79 8.74 2.01 4.38
CA LEU A 79 9.12 2.89 3.28
C LEU A 79 10.65 3.04 3.22
N PRO A 80 11.24 3.32 2.03
CA PRO A 80 12.68 3.54 1.90
C PRO A 80 13.22 4.59 2.84
N GLU A 81 14.44 4.40 3.30
CA GLU A 81 15.13 5.37 4.18
C GLU A 81 15.26 6.76 3.53
N ALA A 82 15.36 6.84 2.21
CA ALA A 82 15.32 8.12 1.49
C ALA A 82 14.06 8.96 1.82
N ILE A 83 12.94 8.28 2.10
CA ILE A 83 11.69 8.93 2.52
C ILE A 83 11.78 9.38 3.98
N SER A 84 12.36 8.56 4.85
CA SER A 84 12.53 8.82 6.28
C SER A 84 13.88 9.46 6.66
N GLU A 85 14.64 9.99 5.69
CA GLU A 85 15.90 10.67 5.96
C GLU A 85 15.66 11.78 6.99
N VAL A 86 16.41 11.73 8.09
CA VAL A 86 16.17 12.60 9.25
C VAL A 86 16.34 14.05 8.82
N SER A 87 15.21 14.76 8.71
CA SER A 87 15.15 16.19 8.46
C SER A 87 14.45 16.87 9.63
N ASN A 88 14.89 18.09 9.93
CA ASN A 88 14.22 18.95 10.91
C ASN A 88 12.93 19.58 10.37
N LYS A 89 12.50 19.22 9.15
CA LYS A 89 11.28 19.73 8.52
C LYS A 89 10.24 18.63 8.33
N VAL A 90 8.99 19.08 8.26
CA VAL A 90 7.84 18.24 7.94
C VAL A 90 7.88 17.85 6.45
N LYS A 91 7.55 16.60 6.15
CA LYS A 91 7.39 16.10 4.77
C LYS A 91 5.92 15.74 4.51
N LEU A 92 5.42 15.96 3.30
CA LEU A 92 4.16 15.41 2.82
C LEU A 92 4.46 14.18 1.97
N ILE A 93 3.84 13.06 2.30
CA ILE A 93 3.91 11.83 1.51
C ILE A 93 2.55 11.58 0.86
N LYS A 94 2.55 11.44 -0.46
CA LYS A 94 1.42 10.98 -1.27
C LYS A 94 1.70 9.55 -1.72
N VAL A 95 0.70 8.69 -1.57
CA VAL A 95 0.76 7.30 -2.02
C VAL A 95 -0.36 7.09 -3.03
N GLU A 96 -0.01 6.57 -4.19
CA GLU A 96 -0.95 6.23 -5.26
C GLU A 96 -1.08 4.72 -5.31
N LEU A 97 -2.33 4.23 -5.31
CA LEU A 97 -2.65 2.81 -5.27
C LEU A 97 -3.27 2.39 -6.61
N THR A 98 -2.85 1.24 -7.14
CA THR A 98 -3.48 0.64 -8.33
C THR A 98 -4.66 -0.26 -7.92
N ALA A 99 -4.53 -0.95 -6.79
CA ALA A 99 -5.56 -1.85 -6.28
C ALA A 99 -5.50 -1.97 -4.76
N THR A 100 -6.63 -2.37 -4.20
CA THR A 100 -6.73 -2.86 -2.83
C THR A 100 -7.31 -4.26 -2.85
N LEU A 101 -7.30 -4.96 -1.72
CA LEU A 101 -7.97 -6.27 -1.58
C LEU A 101 -9.50 -6.21 -1.56
N GLU A 102 -10.10 -5.04 -1.84
CA GLU A 102 -11.53 -4.71 -1.81
C GLU A 102 -12.48 -5.81 -1.34
N TYR A 103 -12.84 -5.70 -0.06
CA TYR A 103 -13.98 -6.34 0.55
C TYR A 103 -15.24 -5.88 -0.20
N PHE A 104 -16.02 -6.79 -0.77
CA PHE A 104 -17.39 -6.48 -1.13
C PHE A 104 -18.12 -6.12 0.17
N VAL A 105 -18.45 -4.84 0.35
CA VAL A 105 -19.59 -4.50 1.20
C VAL A 105 -20.77 -4.97 0.37
N ASP A 106 -21.39 -6.09 0.75
CA ASP A 106 -22.65 -6.48 0.17
C ASP A 106 -23.54 -5.24 0.16
N ALA A 107 -23.98 -4.82 -1.02
CA ALA A 107 -25.06 -3.87 -1.11
C ALA A 107 -26.23 -4.54 -0.38
N ILE A 108 -26.53 -4.08 0.84
CA ILE A 108 -27.75 -4.49 1.53
C ILE A 108 -28.87 -3.93 0.67
N GLU A 109 -29.37 -4.76 -0.25
CA GLU A 109 -30.65 -4.53 -0.90
C GLU A 109 -31.69 -4.59 0.21
N PHE A 110 -32.12 -3.42 0.69
CA PHE A 110 -33.35 -3.32 1.45
C PHE A 110 -34.48 -3.71 0.50
N ALA A 111 -34.89 -4.97 0.57
CA ALA A 111 -36.13 -5.42 -0.04
C ALA A 111 -37.28 -4.61 0.57
N GLU A 112 -37.73 -3.57 -0.12
CA GLU A 112 -39.01 -2.96 0.15
C GLU A 112 -40.09 -4.02 -0.11
N LYS A 113 -40.57 -4.64 0.96
CA LYS A 113 -41.86 -5.33 0.97
C LYS A 113 -42.92 -4.29 0.65
N ILE A 114 -43.32 -4.20 -0.61
CA ILE A 114 -44.58 -3.55 -0.98
C ILE A 114 -45.70 -4.52 -0.61
N ALA A 115 -46.61 -4.02 0.23
CA ALA A 115 -47.82 -4.66 0.71
C ALA A 115 -48.86 -4.85 -0.40
#